data_AF-A0A924QXV8-F1
#
_entry.id   AF-A0A924QXV8-F1
#
_cell.length_a   1.000
_cell.length_b   1.000
_cell.length_c   1.000
_cell.angle_alpha   90.00
_cell.angle_beta   90.00
_cell.angle_gamma   90.00
#
_symmetry.space_group_name_H-M   'P 1'
#
loop_
_entity.id
_entity.type
_entity.pdbx_description
1 polymer ?
#
loop_
_entity_poly.entity_id
_entity_poly.type
_entity_poly.pdbx_seq_one_letter_code
_entity_poly.pdbx_strand_id
1 'polypeptide(L)'
;FAKKVKRKATVIEDIRQIVEEKLAQMLAANPLRMNYEKKYQEIIAAYNQDKDRATVEDTFAKLMDLANSLSDEQRRAVDEGLSEDQLALFDLVQRADLSKADRERIKQASRELLAGVLAVIAPLDRWTEKEQTQAEVETFILDHVYQTLPEPPYTPDDKAQVAQLVYRHIWQQSVRDQLAGSSPQ
;
A
#
# COMPACT_ATOMS: atom_id res chain seq x y z
N PHE A 1 -10.84 0.15 41.17
CA PHE A 1 -11.27 0.94 39.98
C PHE A 1 -10.10 1.52 39.19
N ALA A 2 -9.22 2.33 39.80
CA ALA A 2 -7.99 2.83 39.15
C ALA A 2 -7.12 1.72 38.51
N LYS A 3 -7.03 0.54 39.15
CA LYS A 3 -6.30 -0.63 38.62
C LYS A 3 -6.82 -1.14 37.26
N LYS A 4 -8.13 -1.03 36.97
CA LYS A 4 -8.74 -1.50 35.72
C LYS A 4 -8.50 -0.51 34.57
N VAL A 5 -8.59 0.79 34.86
CA VAL A 5 -8.26 1.87 33.90
C VAL A 5 -6.78 1.84 33.57
N LYS A 6 -5.90 1.71 34.58
CA LYS A 6 -4.45 1.58 34.37
C LYS A 6 -4.10 0.36 33.49
N ARG A 7 -4.74 -0.80 33.72
CA ARG A 7 -4.56 -1.98 32.86
C ARG A 7 -5.01 -1.73 31.42
N LYS A 8 -6.16 -1.08 31.20
CA LYS A 8 -6.63 -0.74 29.85
C LYS A 8 -5.70 0.26 29.15
N ALA A 9 -5.17 1.24 29.86
CA ALA A 9 -4.19 2.19 29.29
C ALA A 9 -2.91 1.48 28.82
N THR A 10 -2.40 0.49 29.58
CA THR A 10 -1.28 -0.35 29.14
C THR A 10 -1.64 -1.16 27.90
N VAL A 11 -2.82 -1.78 27.88
CA VAL A 11 -3.28 -2.56 26.72
C VAL A 11 -3.49 -1.68 25.48
N ILE A 12 -3.91 -0.41 25.65
CA ILE A 12 -3.99 0.55 24.54
C ILE A 12 -2.61 0.74 23.93
N GLU A 13 -1.56 0.91 24.75
CA GLU A 13 -0.21 1.06 24.23
C GLU A 13 0.27 -0.17 23.45
N ASP A 14 0.00 -1.37 23.97
CA ASP A 14 0.32 -2.63 23.28
C ASP A 14 -0.41 -2.72 21.92
N ILE A 15 -1.70 -2.35 21.87
CA ILE A 15 -2.48 -2.35 20.62
C ILE A 15 -1.97 -1.29 19.66
N ARG A 16 -1.59 -0.11 20.16
CA ARG A 16 -1.03 0.96 19.34
C ARG A 16 0.22 0.50 18.62
N GLN A 17 1.15 -0.13 19.34
CA GLN A 17 2.37 -0.66 18.74
C GLN A 17 2.06 -1.66 17.61
N ILE A 18 1.14 -2.61 17.84
CA ILE A 18 0.73 -3.60 16.83
C ILE A 18 0.10 -2.91 15.60
N VAL A 19 -0.75 -1.91 15.82
CA VAL A 19 -1.42 -1.16 14.74
C VAL A 19 -0.41 -0.33 13.96
N GLU A 20 0.52 0.35 14.63
CA GLU A 20 1.58 1.14 14.01
C GLU A 20 2.50 0.27 13.15
N GLU A 21 2.93 -0.89 13.65
CA GLU A 21 3.74 -1.85 12.90
C GLU A 21 3.00 -2.36 11.65
N LYS A 22 1.72 -2.73 11.78
CA LYS A 22 0.90 -3.16 10.65
C LYS A 22 0.67 -2.06 9.61
N LEU A 23 0.41 -0.83 10.06
CA LEU A 23 0.24 0.33 9.18
C LEU A 23 1.53 0.62 8.41
N ALA A 24 2.68 0.62 9.10
CA ALA A 24 3.97 0.84 8.46
C ALA A 24 4.23 -0.19 7.35
N GLN A 25 3.98 -1.48 7.62
CA GLN A 25 4.11 -2.55 6.61
C GLN A 25 3.15 -2.35 5.43
N MET A 26 1.88 -2.04 5.72
CA MET A 26 0.85 -1.83 4.69
C MET A 26 1.15 -0.63 3.79
N LEU A 27 1.53 0.51 4.39
CA LEU A 27 1.87 1.73 3.65
C LEU A 27 3.18 1.58 2.87
N ALA A 28 4.10 0.77 3.41
CA ALA A 28 5.30 0.41 2.69
C ALA A 28 4.96 -0.35 1.39
N ALA A 29 4.07 -1.34 1.42
CA ALA A 29 3.66 -2.02 0.21
C ALA A 29 2.77 -1.12 -0.69
N ASN A 30 1.83 -0.40 -0.11
CA ASN A 30 0.80 0.33 -0.86
C ASN A 30 0.47 1.71 -0.24
N PRO A 31 1.05 2.80 -0.78
CA PRO A 31 0.78 4.15 -0.29
C PRO A 31 -0.68 4.61 -0.42
N LEU A 32 -1.51 3.96 -1.25
CA LEU A 32 -2.94 4.28 -1.38
C LEU A 32 -3.73 3.95 -0.10
N ARG A 33 -3.13 3.24 0.86
CA ARG A 33 -3.71 2.87 2.16
C ARG A 33 -3.64 3.96 3.23
N MET A 34 -3.27 5.18 2.84
CA MET A 34 -3.19 6.37 3.70
C MET A 34 -4.47 6.67 4.50
N ASN A 35 -5.63 6.20 4.04
CA ASN A 35 -6.90 6.33 4.76
C ASN A 35 -6.87 5.62 6.13
N TYR A 36 -6.18 4.49 6.26
CA TYR A 36 -6.05 3.79 7.54
C TYR A 36 -5.15 4.56 8.51
N GLU A 37 -4.08 5.20 8.01
CA GLU A 37 -3.22 6.07 8.82
C GLU A 37 -4.00 7.28 9.35
N LYS A 38 -4.78 7.95 8.51
CA LYS A 38 -5.63 9.07 8.93
C LYS A 38 -6.58 8.66 10.05
N LYS A 39 -7.25 7.51 9.89
CA LYS A 39 -8.14 6.95 10.92
C LYS A 39 -7.39 6.65 12.23
N TYR A 40 -6.17 6.14 12.16
CA TYR A 40 -5.32 5.94 13.33
C TYR A 40 -5.03 7.26 14.05
N GLN A 41 -4.56 8.27 13.31
CA GLN A 41 -4.24 9.58 13.88
C GLN A 41 -5.44 10.24 14.55
N GLU A 42 -6.64 10.12 13.97
CA GLU A 42 -7.89 10.60 14.58
C GLU A 42 -8.18 9.91 15.92
N ILE A 43 -8.00 8.59 16.01
CA ILE A 43 -8.21 7.82 17.25
C ILE A 43 -7.22 8.26 18.34
N ILE A 44 -5.95 8.44 17.98
CA ILE A 44 -4.91 8.87 18.91
C ILE A 44 -5.09 10.32 19.36
N ALA A 45 -5.50 11.22 18.44
CA ALA A 45 -5.81 12.59 18.78
C ALA A 45 -6.95 12.66 19.82
N ALA A 46 -8.02 11.89 19.64
CA ALA A 46 -9.12 11.82 20.59
C ALA A 46 -8.66 11.31 21.97
N TYR A 47 -7.84 10.25 22.00
CA TYR A 47 -7.28 9.70 23.25
C TYR A 47 -6.35 10.68 23.98
N ASN A 48 -5.63 11.52 23.24
CA ASN A 48 -4.73 12.50 23.83
C ASN A 48 -5.45 13.73 24.38
N GLN A 49 -6.65 14.05 23.87
CA GLN A 49 -7.47 15.17 24.33
C GLN A 49 -8.15 14.90 25.67
N ASP A 50 -8.67 13.70 25.88
CA ASP A 50 -9.32 13.31 27.13
C ASP A 50 -8.94 11.86 27.50
N LYS A 51 -8.61 11.63 28.76
CA LYS A 51 -8.23 10.31 29.29
C LYS A 51 -9.18 9.83 30.37
N ASP A 52 -10.39 10.40 30.39
CA ASP A 52 -11.46 9.88 31.20
C ASP A 52 -11.86 8.45 30.81
N ARG A 53 -12.71 7.84 31.62
CA ARG A 53 -13.08 6.44 31.43
C ARG A 53 -13.79 6.20 30.10
N ALA A 54 -14.71 7.10 29.72
CA ALA A 54 -15.49 6.92 28.51
C ALA A 54 -14.57 6.94 27.28
N THR A 55 -13.61 7.87 27.26
CA THR A 55 -12.63 8.01 26.18
C THR A 55 -11.71 6.80 26.11
N VAL A 56 -11.21 6.30 27.25
CA VAL A 56 -10.38 5.06 27.26
C VAL A 56 -11.14 3.85 26.70
N GLU A 57 -12.44 3.71 27.00
CA GLU A 57 -13.24 2.59 26.48
C GLU A 57 -13.55 2.72 24.99
N ASP A 58 -13.84 3.94 24.53
CA ASP A 58 -14.07 4.26 23.12
C ASP A 58 -12.79 4.12 22.27
N THR A 59 -11.65 4.64 22.73
CA THR A 59 -10.35 4.46 22.06
C THR A 59 -10.01 2.99 21.90
N PHE A 60 -10.21 2.19 22.95
CA PHE A 60 -9.95 0.75 22.88
C PHE A 60 -10.81 0.08 21.80
N ALA A 61 -12.12 0.38 21.75
CA ALA A 61 -13.02 -0.17 20.74
C ALA A 61 -12.59 0.24 19.32
N LYS A 62 -12.30 1.53 19.10
CA LYS A 62 -11.88 2.06 17.80
C LYS A 62 -10.54 1.48 17.32
N LEU A 63 -9.58 1.28 18.22
CA LEU A 63 -8.30 0.63 17.88
C LEU A 63 -8.50 -0.84 17.50
N MET A 64 -9.37 -1.57 18.20
CA MET A 64 -9.72 -2.94 17.84
C MET A 64 -10.40 -3.02 16.47
N ASP A 65 -11.35 -2.12 16.20
CA ASP A 65 -12.02 -2.05 14.89
C ASP A 65 -11.04 -1.70 13.77
N LEU A 66 -10.10 -0.78 14.02
CA LEU A 66 -9.04 -0.47 13.07
C LEU A 66 -8.15 -1.69 12.83
N ALA A 67 -7.69 -2.38 13.87
CA ALA A 67 -6.86 -3.58 13.75
C ALA A 67 -7.57 -4.70 12.97
N ASN A 68 -8.88 -4.87 13.16
CA ASN A 68 -9.69 -5.80 12.38
C ASN A 68 -9.73 -5.38 10.90
N SER A 69 -10.00 -4.09 10.63
CA SER A 69 -10.04 -3.59 9.25
C SER A 69 -8.70 -3.70 8.50
N LEU A 70 -7.58 -3.56 9.21
CA LEU A 70 -6.24 -3.80 8.65
C LEU A 70 -6.04 -5.27 8.31
N SER A 71 -6.55 -6.17 9.16
CA SER A 71 -6.44 -7.62 8.95
C SER A 71 -7.33 -8.10 7.80
N ASP A 72 -8.52 -7.50 7.64
CA ASP A 72 -9.39 -7.77 6.49
C ASP A 72 -8.77 -7.26 5.19
N GLU A 73 -8.12 -6.10 5.22
CA GLU A 73 -7.40 -5.55 4.07
C GLU A 73 -6.22 -6.46 3.66
N GLN A 74 -5.45 -6.99 4.61
CA GLN A 74 -4.42 -8.00 4.34
C GLN A 74 -5.00 -9.29 3.75
N ARG A 75 -6.18 -9.72 4.22
CA ARG A 75 -6.87 -10.89 3.66
C ARG A 75 -7.26 -10.66 2.21
N ARG A 76 -7.56 -9.43 1.81
CA ARG A 76 -7.92 -9.09 0.43
C ARG A 76 -6.83 -9.45 -0.58
N ALA A 77 -5.54 -9.28 -0.23
CA ALA A 77 -4.44 -9.74 -1.09
C ALA A 77 -4.57 -11.25 -1.37
N VAL A 78 -4.84 -12.04 -0.34
CA VAL A 78 -5.04 -13.49 -0.43
C VAL A 78 -6.29 -13.83 -1.24
N ASP A 79 -7.41 -13.15 -0.99
CA ASP A 79 -8.67 -13.36 -1.69
C ASP A 79 -8.55 -13.03 -3.20
N GLU A 80 -7.72 -12.05 -3.55
CA GLU A 80 -7.38 -11.74 -4.94
C GLU A 80 -6.32 -12.66 -5.55
N GLY A 81 -5.66 -13.47 -4.72
CA GLY A 81 -4.52 -14.30 -5.11
C GLY A 81 -3.30 -13.47 -5.52
N LEU A 82 -3.11 -12.29 -4.94
CA LEU A 82 -2.02 -11.37 -5.23
C LEU A 82 -1.08 -11.27 -4.02
N SER A 83 0.20 -11.00 -4.26
CA SER A 83 1.06 -10.46 -3.19
C SER A 83 0.67 -9.02 -2.89
N GLU A 84 1.14 -8.47 -1.76
CA GLU A 84 0.89 -7.06 -1.41
C GLU A 84 1.39 -6.09 -2.49
N ASP A 85 2.57 -6.32 -3.06
CA ASP A 85 3.13 -5.49 -4.13
C ASP A 85 2.30 -5.59 -5.42
N GLN A 86 1.83 -6.79 -5.76
CA GLN A 86 0.95 -7.01 -6.91
C GLN A 86 -0.42 -6.37 -6.68
N LEU A 87 -0.94 -6.42 -5.45
CA LEU A 87 -2.19 -5.76 -5.07
C LEU A 87 -2.04 -4.24 -5.17
N ALA A 88 -0.89 -3.68 -4.78
CA ALA A 88 -0.60 -2.27 -4.92
C ALA A 88 -0.64 -1.83 -6.40
N LEU A 89 -0.03 -2.59 -7.31
CA LEU A 89 -0.15 -2.32 -8.74
C LEU A 89 -1.58 -2.50 -9.25
N PHE A 90 -2.27 -3.54 -8.80
CA PHE A 90 -3.67 -3.76 -9.16
C PHE A 90 -4.55 -2.58 -8.76
N ASP A 91 -4.38 -2.04 -7.55
CA ASP A 91 -5.14 -0.88 -7.06
C ASP A 91 -4.86 0.40 -7.85
N LEU A 92 -3.64 0.59 -8.35
CA LEU A 92 -3.28 1.74 -9.21
C LEU A 92 -3.96 1.68 -10.58
N VAL A 93 -4.23 0.47 -11.06
CA VAL A 93 -4.85 0.24 -12.36
C VAL A 93 -6.37 0.13 -12.25
N GLN A 94 -6.90 -0.38 -11.13
CA GLN A 94 -8.31 -0.74 -10.98
C GLN A 94 -9.26 0.45 -11.18
N ARG A 95 -10.44 0.18 -11.76
CA ARG A 95 -11.56 1.12 -11.90
C ARG A 95 -12.87 0.53 -11.39
N ALA A 96 -13.85 1.39 -11.13
CA ALA A 96 -15.17 1.00 -10.62
C ALA A 96 -16.09 0.37 -11.68
N ASP A 97 -15.84 0.65 -12.97
CA ASP A 97 -16.64 0.25 -14.12
C ASP A 97 -16.17 -1.06 -14.78
N LEU A 98 -15.28 -1.82 -14.13
CA LEU A 98 -14.72 -3.04 -14.68
C LEU A 98 -15.69 -4.22 -14.64
N SER A 99 -15.77 -4.95 -15.76
CA SER A 99 -16.40 -6.27 -15.77
C SER A 99 -15.57 -7.27 -14.95
N LYS A 100 -16.17 -8.40 -14.56
CA LYS A 100 -15.42 -9.49 -13.90
C LYS A 100 -14.25 -9.99 -14.76
N ALA A 101 -14.44 -10.07 -16.08
CA ALA A 101 -13.41 -10.52 -16.99
C ALA A 101 -12.25 -9.51 -17.09
N ASP A 102 -12.56 -8.21 -17.17
CA ASP A 102 -11.52 -7.17 -17.23
C ASP A 102 -10.77 -7.06 -15.91
N ARG A 103 -11.46 -7.27 -14.80
CA ARG A 103 -10.83 -7.34 -13.48
C ARG A 103 -9.79 -8.47 -13.39
N GLU A 104 -10.12 -9.68 -13.87
CA GLU A 104 -9.15 -10.78 -13.91
C GLU A 104 -7.98 -10.48 -14.86
N ARG A 105 -8.23 -9.85 -16.01
CA ARG A 105 -7.16 -9.40 -16.91
C ARG A 105 -6.22 -8.40 -16.24
N ILE A 106 -6.75 -7.43 -15.50
CA ILE A 106 -5.93 -6.45 -14.79
C ILE A 106 -5.12 -7.09 -13.67
N LYS A 107 -5.67 -8.09 -12.96
CA LYS A 107 -4.88 -8.86 -11.99
C LYS A 107 -3.70 -9.56 -12.65
N GLN A 108 -3.92 -10.20 -13.79
CA GLN A 108 -2.85 -10.84 -14.53
C GLN A 108 -1.82 -9.83 -15.04
N ALA A 109 -2.27 -8.72 -15.62
CA ALA A 109 -1.42 -7.61 -16.06
C ALA A 109 -0.58 -7.05 -14.91
N SER A 110 -1.14 -6.92 -13.70
CA SER A 110 -0.42 -6.42 -12.53
C SER A 110 0.71 -7.36 -12.09
N ARG A 111 0.48 -8.68 -12.16
CA ARG A 111 1.51 -9.69 -11.88
C ARG A 111 2.64 -9.65 -12.91
N GLU A 112 2.27 -9.61 -14.18
CA GLU A 112 3.23 -9.59 -15.30
C GLU A 112 4.05 -8.31 -15.32
N LEU A 113 3.40 -7.17 -15.10
CA LEU A 113 4.05 -5.87 -15.02
C LEU A 113 5.07 -5.83 -13.90
N LEU A 114 4.71 -6.26 -12.68
CA LEU A 114 5.66 -6.30 -11.56
C LEU A 114 6.86 -7.19 -11.88
N ALA A 115 6.62 -8.41 -12.36
CA ALA A 115 7.68 -9.36 -12.68
C ALA A 115 8.61 -8.82 -13.79
N GLY A 116 8.04 -8.21 -14.83
CA GLY A 116 8.78 -7.62 -15.93
C GLY A 116 9.62 -6.44 -15.50
N VAL A 117 9.05 -5.50 -14.74
CA VAL A 117 9.75 -4.32 -14.24
C VAL A 117 10.92 -4.72 -13.33
N LEU A 118 10.71 -5.66 -12.42
CA LEU A 118 11.78 -6.16 -11.55
C LEU A 118 12.91 -6.83 -12.35
N ALA A 119 12.57 -7.56 -13.43
CA ALA A 119 13.57 -8.16 -14.32
C ALA A 119 14.38 -7.11 -15.09
N VAL A 120 13.74 -6.01 -15.52
CA VAL A 120 14.42 -4.86 -16.16
C VAL A 120 15.33 -4.15 -15.15
N ILE A 121 14.87 -3.95 -13.91
CA ILE A 121 15.63 -3.25 -12.86
C ILE A 121 16.82 -4.07 -12.35
N ALA A 122 16.67 -5.39 -12.21
CA ALA A 122 17.68 -6.27 -11.59
C ALA A 122 19.13 -6.08 -12.09
N PRO A 123 19.41 -5.93 -13.40
CA PRO A 123 20.76 -5.67 -13.90
C PRO A 123 21.21 -4.20 -13.80
N LEU A 124 20.33 -3.25 -13.47
CA LEU A 124 20.60 -1.82 -13.49
C LEU A 124 21.13 -1.32 -12.14
N ASP A 125 22.43 -1.05 -12.08
CA ASP A 125 23.06 -0.44 -10.90
C ASP A 125 22.53 0.97 -10.65
N ARG A 126 22.00 1.20 -9.43
CA ARG A 126 21.44 2.49 -8.97
C ARG A 126 20.53 3.14 -10.02
N TRP A 127 19.59 2.35 -10.53
CA TRP A 127 18.75 2.76 -11.65
C TRP A 127 17.96 4.05 -11.40
N THR A 128 17.67 4.34 -10.13
CA THR A 128 16.97 5.55 -9.66
C THR A 128 17.81 6.83 -9.75
N GLU A 129 19.13 6.74 -9.94
CA GLU A 129 20.04 7.90 -9.99
C GLU A 129 20.40 8.34 -11.43
N LYS A 130 20.24 7.45 -12.42
CA LYS A 130 20.71 7.70 -13.80
C LYS A 130 19.51 7.87 -14.74
N GLU A 131 19.48 8.98 -15.49
CA GLU A 131 18.37 9.29 -16.42
C GLU A 131 18.13 8.19 -17.45
N GLN A 132 19.20 7.58 -17.98
CA GLN A 132 19.09 6.52 -18.97
C GLN A 132 18.36 5.27 -18.43
N THR A 133 18.69 4.83 -17.22
CA THR A 133 18.07 3.66 -16.62
C THR A 133 16.65 3.94 -16.14
N GLN A 134 16.38 5.18 -15.71
CA GLN A 134 15.01 5.63 -15.43
C GLN A 134 14.13 5.57 -16.68
N ALA A 135 14.62 6.11 -17.81
CA ALA A 135 13.90 6.11 -19.08
C ALA A 135 13.65 4.69 -19.60
N GLU A 136 14.59 3.76 -19.40
CA GLU A 136 14.42 2.34 -19.77
C GLU A 136 13.27 1.69 -18.99
N VAL A 137 13.21 1.89 -17.68
CA VAL A 137 12.13 1.39 -16.82
C VAL A 137 10.80 2.06 -17.16
N GLU A 138 10.79 3.38 -17.35
CA GLU A 138 9.58 4.13 -17.71
C GLU A 138 8.99 3.66 -19.05
N THR A 139 9.84 3.48 -20.06
CA THR A 139 9.44 2.97 -21.38
C THR A 139 8.85 1.56 -21.28
N PHE A 140 9.52 0.66 -20.52
CA PHE A 140 9.01 -0.70 -20.31
C PHE A 140 7.61 -0.69 -19.68
N ILE A 141 7.41 0.13 -18.64
CA ILE A 141 6.11 0.25 -17.96
C ILE A 141 5.06 0.77 -18.93
N LEU A 142 5.36 1.82 -19.68
CA LEU A 142 4.46 2.40 -20.66
C LEU A 142 4.03 1.37 -21.70
N ASP A 143 4.98 0.72 -22.36
CA ASP A 143 4.71 -0.28 -23.39
C ASP A 143 3.87 -1.43 -22.84
N HIS A 144 4.22 -1.95 -21.67
CA HIS A 144 3.50 -3.05 -21.04
C HIS A 144 2.06 -2.67 -20.67
N VAL A 145 1.84 -1.48 -20.10
CA VAL A 145 0.50 -0.97 -19.78
C VAL A 145 -0.35 -0.82 -21.04
N TYR A 146 0.21 -0.31 -22.14
CA TYR A 146 -0.52 -0.18 -23.40
C TYR A 146 -0.90 -1.53 -24.01
N GLN A 147 -0.03 -2.54 -23.88
CA GLN A 147 -0.25 -3.89 -24.39
C GLN A 147 -1.26 -4.70 -23.57
N THR A 148 -1.29 -4.52 -22.25
CA THR A 148 -2.02 -5.42 -21.35
C THR A 148 -3.36 -4.87 -20.85
N LEU A 149 -3.51 -3.54 -20.77
CA LEU A 149 -4.77 -2.97 -20.29
C LEU A 149 -5.87 -3.00 -21.36
N PRO A 150 -7.10 -3.43 -21.00
CA PRO A 150 -8.21 -3.54 -21.93
C PRO A 150 -8.65 -2.16 -22.45
N GLU A 151 -9.01 -2.08 -23.73
CA GLU A 151 -9.49 -0.86 -24.37
C GLU A 151 -10.69 -1.20 -25.27
N PRO A 152 -11.93 -0.81 -24.89
CA PRO A 152 -12.35 -0.18 -23.62
C PRO A 152 -12.18 -1.11 -22.39
N PRO A 153 -12.21 -0.60 -21.14
CA PRO A 153 -12.63 0.76 -20.73
C PRO A 153 -11.51 1.80 -20.59
N TYR A 154 -10.23 1.41 -20.74
CA TYR A 154 -9.13 2.37 -20.64
C TYR A 154 -8.93 3.08 -21.97
N THR A 155 -8.94 4.40 -21.94
CA THR A 155 -8.51 5.24 -23.06
C THR A 155 -6.97 5.30 -23.13
N PRO A 156 -6.39 5.76 -24.24
CA PRO A 156 -4.95 6.01 -24.31
C PRO A 156 -4.45 6.96 -23.21
N ASP A 157 -5.23 7.99 -22.87
CA ASP A 157 -4.88 8.92 -21.79
C ASP A 157 -4.92 8.25 -20.41
N ASP A 158 -5.89 7.36 -20.16
CA ASP A 158 -5.94 6.56 -18.93
C ASP A 158 -4.70 5.68 -18.81
N LYS A 159 -4.30 5.02 -19.90
CA LYS A 159 -3.11 4.15 -19.96
C LYS A 159 -1.84 4.93 -19.66
N ALA A 160 -1.68 6.12 -20.25
CA ALA A 160 -0.53 7.00 -19.97
C ALA A 160 -0.47 7.43 -18.49
N GLN A 161 -1.61 7.80 -17.90
CA GLN A 161 -1.67 8.19 -16.48
C GLN A 161 -1.35 7.01 -15.57
N VAL A 162 -1.90 5.83 -15.84
CA VAL A 162 -1.62 4.60 -15.09
C VAL A 162 -0.14 4.25 -15.16
N ALA A 163 0.49 4.32 -16.35
CA ALA A 163 1.92 4.07 -16.50
C ALA A 163 2.77 5.00 -15.63
N GLN A 164 2.45 6.30 -15.60
CA GLN A 164 3.15 7.27 -14.74
C GLN A 164 2.98 6.97 -13.25
N LEU A 165 1.77 6.56 -12.83
CA LEU A 165 1.50 6.18 -11.44
C LEU A 165 2.28 4.94 -11.04
N VAL A 166 2.32 3.92 -11.89
CA VAL A 166 3.10 2.70 -11.66
C VAL A 166 4.59 3.01 -11.60
N TYR A 167 5.12 3.79 -12.56
CA TYR A 167 6.52 4.21 -12.56
C TYR A 167 6.90 4.91 -11.24
N ARG A 168 6.11 5.91 -10.84
CA ARG A 168 6.33 6.63 -9.58
C ARG A 168 6.31 5.69 -8.37
N HIS A 169 5.37 4.75 -8.34
CA HIS A 169 5.29 3.77 -7.27
C HIS A 169 6.56 2.91 -7.20
N ILE A 170 6.98 2.29 -8.31
CA ILE A 170 8.18 1.45 -8.37
C ILE A 170 9.46 2.24 -8.01
N TRP A 171 9.57 3.47 -8.48
CA TRP A 171 10.68 4.35 -8.14
C TRP A 171 10.74 4.63 -6.63
N GLN A 172 9.60 4.96 -6.01
CA GLN A 172 9.52 5.19 -4.56
C GLN A 172 9.87 3.94 -3.75
N GLN A 173 9.40 2.77 -4.17
CA GLN A 173 9.78 1.49 -3.56
C GLN A 173 11.29 1.27 -3.62
N SER A 174 11.87 1.44 -4.82
CA SER A 174 13.30 1.24 -5.05
C SER A 174 14.18 2.17 -4.22
N VAL A 175 13.82 3.45 -4.11
CA VAL A 175 14.54 4.42 -3.27
C VAL A 175 14.42 4.05 -1.79
N ARG A 176 13.23 3.64 -1.34
CA ARG A 176 13.03 3.24 0.06
C ARG A 176 13.87 2.01 0.42
N ASP A 177 13.89 1.00 -0.44
CA ASP A 177 14.65 -0.23 -0.20
C ASP A 177 16.15 0.02 -0.19
N GLN A 178 16.64 0.94 -1.04
CA GLN A 178 18.04 1.42 -1.00
C GLN A 178 18.35 2.10 0.34
N LEU A 179 17.45 2.95 0.87
CA LEU A 179 17.63 3.60 2.17
C LEU A 179 17.61 2.59 3.33
N ALA A 180 16.71 1.60 3.29
CA ALA A 180 16.63 0.54 4.30
C ALA A 180 17.90 -0.33 4.30
N GLY A 181 18.42 -0.70 3.13
CA GLY A 181 19.67 -1.46 2.99
C GLY A 181 20.94 -0.68 3.32
N SER A 182 20.86 0.65 3.41
CA SER A 182 21.99 1.54 3.75
C SER A 182 22.10 1.85 5.25
N SER A 183 21.20 1.32 6.08
CA SER A 183 21.26 1.50 7.54
C SER A 183 22.39 0.66 8.15
N PRO A 184 23.35 1.25 8.88
CA PRO A 184 24.39 0.48 9.56
C PRO A 184 23.77 -0.36 10.69
N GLN A 185 24.12 -1.66 10.75
CA GLN A 185 23.89 -2.52 11.92
C GLN A 185 24.65 -2.03 13.15
#